data_AF-A0A7G9QG22-F1
#
_entry.id   AF-A0A7G9QG22-F1
#
_cell.length_a   1.000
_cell.length_b   1.000
_cell.length_c   1.000
_cell.angle_alpha   90.00
_cell.angle_beta   90.00
_cell.angle_gamma   90.00
#
_symmetry.space_group_name_H-M   'P 1'
#
loop_
_entity.id
_entity.type
_entity.pdbx_description
1 polymer ?
#
loop_
_entity_poly.entity_id
_entity_poly.type
_entity_poly.pdbx_seq_one_letter_code
_entity_poly.pdbx_strand_id
1 'polypeptide(L)'
;MHRLKLTLIFCLLCAAGFAQKKKQGKMSPLITPPTIADYAVLEKRMTCMYRNKYSPVERLKFFPFNQYKKVMLISFEPPELRAEIIYTDTTKAQINTSVEEEVYPTLLEKKQKLDLTRLKEKKILSALEVDKLTDILYNFGYTSTKSYKGLLIAESDGYRCYEPRNAIVFLDENGLIAEYIEICFECHRRKESSEKIKMGEFCDDKYDLIRKYFRATGIKYGTAKRT
;
A
#
# COMPACT_ATOMS: atom_id res chain seq x y z
N MET A 1 9.20 -28.34 -69.16
CA MET A 1 8.19 -29.02 -68.31
C MET A 1 8.44 -28.92 -66.80
N HIS A 2 9.65 -28.58 -66.33
CA HIS A 2 9.94 -28.49 -64.89
C HIS A 2 9.40 -27.24 -64.18
N ARG A 3 9.35 -26.09 -64.87
CA ARG A 3 8.89 -24.82 -64.29
C ARG A 3 7.39 -24.78 -63.98
N LEU A 4 6.56 -25.49 -64.76
CA LEU A 4 5.11 -25.55 -64.56
C LEU A 4 4.71 -26.41 -63.34
N LYS A 5 5.51 -27.43 -63.00
CA LYS A 5 5.30 -28.27 -61.81
C LYS A 5 5.66 -27.53 -60.51
N LEU A 6 6.66 -26.64 -60.57
CA LEU A 6 7.12 -25.90 -59.39
C LEU A 6 6.13 -24.79 -58.98
N THR A 7 5.49 -24.12 -59.94
CA THR A 7 4.42 -23.14 -59.66
C THR A 7 3.16 -23.78 -59.10
N LEU A 8 2.78 -24.98 -59.56
CA LEU A 8 1.62 -25.71 -59.04
C LEU A 8 1.82 -26.16 -57.58
N ILE A 9 3.03 -26.58 -57.21
CA ILE A 9 3.37 -26.95 -55.82
C ILE A 9 3.34 -25.71 -54.90
N PHE A 10 3.82 -24.56 -55.38
CA PHE A 10 3.81 -23.32 -54.60
C PHE A 10 2.38 -22.80 -54.36
N CYS A 11 1.48 -22.91 -55.34
CA CYS A 11 0.07 -22.53 -55.16
C CYS A 11 -0.71 -23.47 -54.21
N LEU A 12 -0.38 -24.77 -54.17
CA LEU A 12 -0.99 -25.73 -53.24
C LEU A 12 -0.58 -25.48 -51.78
N LEU A 13 0.63 -24.98 -51.53
CA LEU A 13 1.08 -24.59 -50.18
C LEU A 13 0.37 -23.33 -49.65
N CYS A 14 0.02 -22.39 -50.52
CA CYS A 14 -0.69 -21.17 -50.12
C CYS A 14 -2.17 -21.41 -49.75
N ALA A 15 -2.81 -22.42 -50.32
CA ALA A 15 -4.22 -22.73 -50.03
C ALA A 15 -4.42 -23.49 -48.70
N ALA A 16 -3.39 -24.18 -48.19
CA ALA A 16 -3.47 -24.89 -46.90
C ALA A 16 -3.30 -23.97 -45.68
N GLY A 17 -2.81 -22.74 -45.86
CA GLY A 17 -2.54 -21.79 -44.77
C GLY A 17 -3.76 -21.08 -44.17
N PHE A 18 -4.93 -21.12 -44.84
CA PHE A 18 -6.11 -20.36 -44.44
C PHE A 18 -7.27 -21.18 -43.83
N ALA A 19 -7.10 -22.48 -43.65
CA ALA A 19 -8.09 -23.33 -42.99
C ALA A 19 -7.85 -23.52 -41.48
N GLN A 20 -7.42 -22.46 -40.78
CA GLN A 20 -7.50 -22.48 -39.31
C GLN A 20 -8.94 -22.14 -38.89
N LYS A 21 -9.71 -23.19 -38.57
CA LYS A 21 -11.01 -23.06 -37.91
C LYS A 21 -10.77 -22.25 -36.62
N LYS A 22 -11.13 -20.97 -36.64
CA LYS A 22 -11.06 -20.09 -35.47
C LYS A 22 -11.86 -20.79 -34.38
N LYS A 23 -11.18 -21.40 -33.39
CA LYS A 23 -11.84 -21.91 -32.20
C LYS A 23 -12.57 -20.69 -31.64
N GLN A 24 -13.89 -20.67 -31.76
CA GLN A 24 -14.72 -19.76 -30.99
C GLN A 24 -14.23 -19.90 -29.56
N GLY A 25 -13.67 -18.83 -29.01
CA GLY A 25 -13.22 -18.82 -27.62
C GLY A 25 -14.36 -19.38 -26.80
N LYS A 26 -14.11 -20.45 -26.03
CA LYS A 26 -15.08 -20.94 -25.06
C LYS A 26 -15.55 -19.71 -24.31
N MET A 27 -16.83 -19.39 -24.41
CA MET A 27 -17.46 -18.35 -23.59
C MET A 27 -17.02 -18.64 -22.16
N SER A 28 -16.26 -17.74 -21.55
CA SER A 28 -15.82 -17.90 -20.17
C SER A 28 -17.05 -18.26 -19.33
N PRO A 29 -16.99 -19.31 -18.50
CA PRO A 29 -18.11 -19.63 -17.63
C PRO A 29 -18.50 -18.37 -16.87
N LEU A 30 -19.82 -18.14 -16.77
CA LEU A 30 -20.39 -17.02 -16.03
C LEU A 30 -19.71 -16.97 -14.66
N ILE A 31 -18.93 -15.91 -14.39
CA ILE A 31 -18.23 -15.76 -13.12
C ILE A 31 -19.32 -15.49 -12.07
N THR A 32 -19.74 -16.52 -11.35
CA THR A 32 -20.62 -16.34 -10.20
C THR A 32 -19.83 -15.66 -9.09
N PRO A 33 -20.39 -14.65 -8.41
CA PRO A 33 -19.71 -14.04 -7.28
C PRO A 33 -19.37 -15.10 -6.21
N PRO A 34 -18.27 -14.94 -5.46
CA PRO A 34 -17.90 -15.88 -4.41
C PRO A 34 -19.01 -16.05 -3.37
N THR A 35 -19.15 -17.26 -2.83
CA THR A 35 -20.09 -17.51 -1.74
C THR A 35 -19.55 -16.99 -0.41
N ILE A 36 -20.42 -16.80 0.59
CA ILE A 36 -20.00 -16.44 1.97
C ILE A 36 -18.97 -17.44 2.52
N ALA A 37 -19.16 -18.73 2.23
CA ALA A 37 -18.19 -19.76 2.63
C ALA A 37 -16.83 -19.59 1.95
N ASP A 38 -16.80 -19.09 0.70
CA ASP A 38 -15.55 -18.81 0.02
C ASP A 38 -14.83 -17.60 0.63
N TYR A 39 -15.56 -16.54 1.00
CA TYR A 39 -15.00 -15.41 1.74
C TYR A 39 -14.44 -15.83 3.10
N ALA A 40 -15.15 -16.66 3.87
CA ALA A 40 -14.66 -17.14 5.17
C ALA A 40 -13.33 -17.93 5.05
N VAL A 41 -13.15 -18.70 3.98
CA VAL A 41 -11.87 -19.38 3.71
C VAL A 41 -10.77 -18.39 3.36
N LEU A 42 -11.07 -17.34 2.59
CA LEU A 42 -10.11 -16.29 2.24
C LEU A 42 -9.69 -15.50 3.47
N GLU A 43 -10.62 -15.02 4.30
CA GLU A 43 -10.33 -14.31 5.56
C GLU A 43 -9.43 -15.12 6.47
N LYS A 44 -9.71 -16.42 6.64
CA LYS A 44 -8.84 -17.32 7.43
C LYS A 44 -7.44 -17.46 6.84
N ARG A 45 -7.28 -17.38 5.52
CA ARG A 45 -5.95 -17.37 4.87
C ARG A 45 -5.26 -16.02 5.02
N MET A 46 -6.02 -14.94 5.21
CA MET A 46 -5.56 -13.58 5.37
C MET A 46 -5.04 -13.23 6.77
N THR A 47 -5.32 -14.08 7.77
CA THR A 47 -4.79 -13.95 9.14
C THR A 47 -3.28 -13.81 9.16
N CYS A 48 -2.77 -12.87 9.96
CA CYS A 48 -1.33 -12.69 10.13
C CYS A 48 -0.70 -13.84 10.91
N MET A 49 0.41 -14.38 10.41
CA MET A 49 1.27 -15.27 11.18
C MET A 49 2.71 -14.80 11.17
N TYR A 50 3.40 -15.05 12.29
CA TYR A 50 4.85 -14.93 12.36
C TYR A 50 5.51 -16.04 11.53
N ARG A 51 6.28 -15.64 10.53
CA ARG A 51 6.97 -16.52 9.56
C ARG A 51 8.45 -16.70 9.86
N ASN A 52 9.05 -15.78 10.62
CA ASN A 52 10.50 -15.75 10.90
C ASN A 52 11.35 -15.93 9.63
N LYS A 53 10.96 -15.23 8.54
CA LYS A 53 11.52 -15.44 7.20
C LYS A 53 12.92 -14.85 7.04
N TYR A 54 13.21 -13.77 7.76
CA TYR A 54 14.44 -13.01 7.68
C TYR A 54 15.05 -12.81 9.06
N SER A 55 16.34 -13.07 9.19
CA SER A 55 17.12 -12.73 10.37
C SER A 55 17.22 -11.21 10.58
N PRO A 56 17.60 -10.74 11.79
CA PRO A 56 17.82 -9.31 12.05
C PRO A 56 18.75 -8.63 11.03
N VAL A 57 19.85 -9.30 10.65
CA VAL A 57 20.83 -8.76 9.69
C VAL A 57 20.25 -8.68 8.28
N GLU A 58 19.43 -9.64 7.87
CA GLU A 58 18.78 -9.62 6.55
C GLU A 58 17.74 -8.52 6.46
N ARG A 59 16.94 -8.30 7.52
CA ARG A 59 15.93 -7.25 7.56
C ARG A 59 16.53 -5.85 7.38
N LEU A 60 17.74 -5.62 7.90
CA LEU A 60 18.46 -4.35 7.75
C LEU A 60 19.05 -4.13 6.35
N LYS A 61 19.04 -5.14 5.46
CA LYS A 61 19.44 -4.98 4.05
C LYS A 61 18.33 -4.38 3.19
N PHE A 62 17.09 -4.35 3.69
CA PHE A 62 15.99 -3.76 2.95
C PHE A 62 16.03 -2.24 3.00
N PHE A 63 15.72 -1.63 1.86
CA PHE A 63 15.49 -0.19 1.80
C PHE A 63 14.21 0.16 2.58
N PRO A 64 14.23 1.20 3.43
CA PRO A 64 15.28 2.22 3.61
C PRO A 64 16.27 1.97 4.78
N PHE A 65 16.13 0.89 5.53
CA PHE A 65 16.97 0.56 6.70
C PHE A 65 18.45 0.30 6.37
N ASN A 66 18.72 -0.14 5.13
CA ASN A 66 20.08 -0.33 4.65
C ASN A 66 20.86 0.99 4.55
N GLN A 67 20.18 2.09 4.22
CA GLN A 67 20.80 3.39 3.95
C GLN A 67 20.70 4.35 5.14
N TYR A 68 19.56 4.40 5.84
CA TYR A 68 19.30 5.42 6.87
C TYR A 68 19.21 4.79 8.26
N LYS A 69 20.14 5.16 9.14
CA LYS A 69 20.25 4.59 10.50
C LYS A 69 19.37 5.27 11.54
N LYS A 70 18.99 6.53 11.30
CA LYS A 70 18.09 7.27 12.19
C LYS A 70 16.65 7.03 11.76
N VAL A 71 15.98 6.13 12.47
CA VAL A 71 14.56 5.83 12.29
C VAL A 71 13.76 6.50 13.39
N MET A 72 12.71 7.23 13.02
CA MET A 72 11.85 7.97 13.91
C MET A 72 10.41 7.55 13.72
N LEU A 73 9.68 7.31 14.81
CA LEU A 73 8.23 7.27 14.76
C LEU A 73 7.68 8.64 15.12
N ILE A 74 6.64 9.06 14.42
CA ILE A 74 5.93 10.31 14.72
C ILE A 74 4.42 10.10 14.76
N SER A 75 3.74 11.01 15.45
CA SER A 75 2.31 11.24 15.33
C SER A 75 2.04 12.73 15.07
N PHE A 76 0.99 13.04 14.32
CA PHE A 76 0.72 14.39 13.88
C PHE A 76 -0.75 14.63 13.58
N GLU A 77 -1.18 15.88 13.72
CA GLU A 77 -2.52 16.30 13.30
C GLU A 77 -2.66 16.28 11.78
N PRO A 78 -3.77 15.75 11.24
CA PRO A 78 -4.08 15.91 9.82
C PRO A 78 -4.25 17.40 9.51
N PRO A 79 -4.06 17.82 8.25
CA PRO A 79 -4.27 19.22 7.89
C PRO A 79 -5.73 19.56 8.17
N GLU A 80 -6.00 20.75 8.69
CA GLU A 80 -7.38 21.22 8.81
C GLU A 80 -7.96 21.37 7.41
N LEU A 81 -8.80 20.42 7.00
CA LEU A 81 -9.59 20.58 5.78
C LEU A 81 -10.66 21.63 6.06
N ARG A 82 -10.34 22.90 5.83
CA ARG A 82 -11.37 23.94 5.67
C ARG A 82 -12.04 23.77 4.31
N ALA A 83 -12.85 22.72 4.17
CA ALA A 83 -13.83 22.68 3.12
C ALA A 83 -15.01 23.56 3.57
N GLU A 84 -15.09 24.79 3.07
CA GLU A 84 -16.39 25.47 3.07
C GLU A 84 -17.36 24.59 2.29
N ILE A 85 -18.39 24.05 2.97
CA ILE A 85 -19.49 23.37 2.31
C ILE A 85 -20.26 24.45 1.56
N ILE A 86 -20.00 24.60 0.26
CA ILE A 86 -20.84 25.44 -0.62
C ILE A 86 -22.15 24.70 -0.82
N TYR A 87 -23.18 25.06 -0.05
CA TYR A 87 -24.55 24.73 -0.38
C TYR A 87 -24.93 25.50 -1.64
N THR A 88 -24.95 24.83 -2.79
CA THR A 88 -25.58 25.40 -3.99
C THR A 88 -27.09 25.32 -3.81
N ASP A 89 -27.66 26.27 -3.07
CA ASP A 89 -29.08 26.58 -3.15
C ASP A 89 -29.34 27.09 -4.57
N THR A 90 -30.07 26.30 -5.38
CA THR A 90 -30.41 26.61 -6.77
C THR A 90 -31.26 27.87 -6.94
N THR A 91 -31.61 28.55 -5.84
CA THR A 91 -32.44 29.77 -5.83
C THR A 91 -31.71 31.06 -5.47
N LYS A 92 -30.41 31.02 -5.10
CA LYS A 92 -29.65 32.22 -4.71
C LYS A 92 -28.44 32.44 -5.61
N ALA A 93 -28.22 33.71 -5.98
CA ALA A 93 -27.13 34.14 -6.85
C ALA A 93 -25.78 33.61 -6.35
N GLN A 94 -24.98 33.07 -7.27
CA GLN A 94 -23.62 32.60 -7.02
C GLN A 94 -22.80 33.73 -6.39
N ILE A 95 -22.52 33.63 -5.09
CA ILE A 95 -21.44 34.38 -4.48
C ILE A 95 -20.18 33.60 -4.82
N ASN A 96 -19.46 34.04 -5.85
CA ASN A 96 -18.14 33.52 -6.18
C ASN A 96 -17.15 34.05 -5.13
N THR A 97 -17.19 33.49 -3.93
CA THR A 97 -16.09 33.67 -2.97
C THR A 97 -14.92 32.87 -3.51
N SER A 98 -13.85 33.54 -3.91
CA SER A 98 -12.58 32.89 -4.20
C SER A 98 -12.11 32.24 -2.89
N VAL A 99 -12.31 30.94 -2.77
CA VAL A 99 -11.73 30.14 -1.69
C VAL A 99 -10.23 30.16 -1.94
N GLU A 100 -9.53 31.00 -1.19
CA GLU A 100 -8.07 30.94 -1.10
C GLU A 100 -7.78 29.61 -0.39
N GLU A 101 -7.46 28.59 -1.18
CA GLU A 101 -7.05 27.29 -0.68
C GLU A 101 -5.80 27.52 0.17
N GLU A 102 -5.95 27.62 1.49
CA GLU A 102 -4.82 27.65 2.41
C GLU A 102 -4.04 26.34 2.18
N VAL A 103 -3.02 26.41 1.32
CA VAL A 103 -2.15 25.29 1.00
C VAL A 103 -1.36 24.97 2.26
N TYR A 104 -1.91 24.09 3.10
CA TYR A 104 -1.17 23.60 4.25
C TYR A 104 0.07 22.86 3.75
N PRO A 105 1.28 23.26 4.18
CA PRO A 105 2.50 22.60 3.76
C PRO A 105 2.45 21.11 4.12
N THR A 106 2.94 20.27 3.21
CA THR A 106 3.06 18.83 3.44
C THR A 106 4.02 18.59 4.60
N LEU A 107 3.52 18.00 5.69
CA LEU A 107 4.31 17.70 6.90
C LEU A 107 5.55 16.84 6.59
N LEU A 108 5.41 15.93 5.63
CA LEU A 108 6.45 14.99 5.23
C LEU A 108 6.84 15.22 3.77
N GLU A 109 7.97 15.89 3.59
CA GLU A 109 8.59 16.10 2.29
C GLU A 109 10.08 15.78 2.35
N LYS A 110 10.59 15.07 1.34
CA LYS A 110 12.00 14.68 1.29
C LYS A 110 12.88 15.92 1.19
N LYS A 111 14.07 15.85 1.80
CA LYS A 111 15.07 16.92 1.90
C LYS A 111 14.62 18.14 2.71
N GLN A 112 13.46 18.07 3.37
CA GLN A 112 13.00 19.10 4.30
C GLN A 112 13.22 18.68 5.75
N LYS A 113 13.25 19.66 6.63
CA LYS A 113 13.16 19.41 8.07
C LYS A 113 11.72 19.01 8.39
N LEU A 114 11.56 18.15 9.39
CA LEU A 114 10.24 17.83 9.91
C LEU A 114 9.58 19.11 10.42
N ASP A 115 8.42 19.44 9.85
CA ASP A 115 7.60 20.52 10.36
C ASP A 115 7.05 20.12 11.74
N LEU A 116 7.34 20.97 12.73
CA LEU A 116 7.03 20.71 14.13
C LEU A 116 5.67 21.27 14.54
N THR A 117 5.02 22.09 13.70
CA THR A 117 3.78 22.80 14.04
C THR A 117 2.63 21.84 14.34
N ARG A 118 2.51 20.76 13.54
CA ARG A 118 1.46 19.74 13.64
C ARG A 118 1.91 18.46 14.32
N LEU A 119 3.18 18.40 14.74
CA LEU A 119 3.76 17.23 15.40
C LEU A 119 3.21 17.10 16.82
N LYS A 120 2.70 15.91 17.17
CA LYS A 120 2.21 15.61 18.52
C LYS A 120 3.23 14.85 19.34
N GLU A 121 3.78 13.78 18.76
CA GLU A 121 4.76 12.94 19.42
C GLU A 121 5.84 12.54 18.42
N LYS A 122 7.07 12.37 18.91
CA LYS A 122 8.18 11.78 18.15
C LYS A 122 9.05 10.90 19.03
N LYS A 123 9.59 9.84 18.44
CA LYS A 123 10.52 8.92 19.09
C LYS A 123 11.57 8.46 18.10
N ILE A 124 12.83 8.84 18.34
CA ILE A 124 13.97 8.20 17.68
C ILE A 124 14.12 6.80 18.26
N LEU A 125 14.17 5.79 17.38
CA LEU A 125 14.29 4.40 17.77
C LEU A 125 15.75 4.03 18.04
N SER A 126 15.96 3.29 19.13
CA SER A 126 17.19 2.55 19.40
C SER A 126 17.36 1.36 18.44
N ALA A 127 18.54 0.76 18.41
CA ALA A 127 18.79 -0.43 17.58
C ALA A 127 17.84 -1.60 17.90
N LEU A 128 17.53 -1.82 19.19
CA LEU A 128 16.60 -2.86 19.63
C LEU A 128 15.16 -2.56 19.17
N GLU A 129 14.76 -1.29 19.19
CA GLU A 129 13.45 -0.87 18.69
C GLU A 129 13.37 -1.03 17.16
N VAL A 130 14.42 -0.65 16.42
CA VAL A 130 14.48 -0.89 14.96
C VAL A 130 14.41 -2.38 14.64
N ASP A 131 15.07 -3.23 15.43
CA ASP A 131 14.98 -4.69 15.26
C ASP A 131 13.53 -5.17 15.41
N LYS A 132 12.84 -4.78 16.48
CA LYS A 132 11.42 -5.12 16.69
C LYS A 132 10.51 -4.59 15.59
N LEU A 133 10.71 -3.35 15.14
CA LEU A 133 9.93 -2.76 14.06
C LEU A 133 10.11 -3.56 12.78
N THR A 134 11.35 -3.81 12.38
CA THR A 134 11.63 -4.52 11.12
C THR A 134 11.17 -5.98 11.19
N ASP A 135 11.20 -6.61 12.36
CA ASP A 135 10.62 -7.93 12.59
C ASP A 135 9.11 -7.94 12.26
N ILE A 136 8.37 -6.96 12.76
CA ILE A 136 6.94 -6.77 12.43
C ILE A 136 6.74 -6.56 10.92
N LEU A 137 7.60 -5.74 10.29
CA LEU A 137 7.46 -5.41 8.87
C LEU A 137 7.77 -6.60 7.94
N TYR A 138 8.76 -7.44 8.27
CA TYR A 138 9.28 -8.41 7.30
C TYR A 138 9.02 -9.87 7.67
N ASN A 139 8.74 -10.17 8.95
CA ASN A 139 8.53 -11.54 9.43
C ASN A 139 7.08 -11.88 9.73
N PHE A 140 6.14 -10.97 9.47
CA PHE A 140 4.71 -11.28 9.46
C PHE A 140 4.18 -11.32 8.04
N GLY A 141 3.34 -12.31 7.76
CA GLY A 141 2.68 -12.49 6.47
C GLY A 141 1.46 -13.40 6.57
N TYR A 142 0.78 -13.56 5.45
CA TYR A 142 -0.45 -14.36 5.36
C TYR A 142 -0.20 -15.82 5.68
N THR A 143 -1.20 -16.53 6.22
CA THR A 143 -1.22 -18.00 6.34
C THR A 143 -1.06 -18.72 4.99
N SER A 144 -1.62 -18.17 3.91
CA SER A 144 -1.43 -18.69 2.55
C SER A 144 -1.74 -17.63 1.49
N THR A 145 -0.84 -17.47 0.52
CA THR A 145 -1.03 -16.62 -0.68
C THR A 145 -1.62 -17.40 -1.87
N LYS A 146 -1.94 -18.69 -1.69
CA LYS A 146 -2.50 -19.52 -2.76
C LYS A 146 -3.91 -19.06 -3.09
N SER A 147 -4.16 -18.82 -4.38
CA SER A 147 -5.51 -18.56 -4.86
C SER A 147 -6.46 -19.66 -4.40
N TYR A 148 -7.67 -19.27 -4.02
CA TYR A 148 -8.73 -20.19 -3.66
C TYR A 148 -9.82 -20.07 -4.70
N LYS A 149 -10.03 -21.13 -5.50
CA LYS A 149 -10.99 -21.13 -6.61
C LYS A 149 -10.77 -19.98 -7.62
N GLY A 150 -9.51 -19.58 -7.85
CA GLY A 150 -9.18 -18.46 -8.74
C GLY A 150 -9.36 -17.07 -8.11
N LEU A 151 -9.77 -16.98 -6.85
CA LEU A 151 -9.85 -15.72 -6.10
C LEU A 151 -8.47 -15.33 -5.60
N LEU A 152 -8.13 -14.06 -5.80
CA LEU A 152 -6.93 -13.42 -5.28
C LEU A 152 -7.29 -12.72 -3.96
N ILE A 153 -6.31 -12.68 -3.06
CA ILE A 153 -6.38 -11.89 -1.82
C ILE A 153 -5.99 -10.46 -2.19
N ALA A 154 -6.91 -9.51 -2.01
CA ALA A 154 -6.64 -8.09 -2.19
C ALA A 154 -6.10 -7.50 -0.88
N GLU A 155 -5.07 -6.65 -0.97
CA GLU A 155 -4.53 -5.92 0.18
C GLU A 155 -5.48 -4.76 0.54
N SER A 156 -6.52 -5.04 1.34
CA SER A 156 -7.32 -4.05 2.10
C SER A 156 -7.48 -2.67 1.43
N ASP A 157 -8.22 -2.63 0.33
CA ASP A 157 -8.54 -1.42 -0.45
C ASP A 157 -10.02 -1.00 -0.29
N GLY A 158 -10.74 -1.60 0.66
CA GLY A 158 -12.17 -1.34 0.92
C GLY A 158 -12.49 -0.04 1.66
N TYR A 159 -11.49 0.63 2.25
CA TYR A 159 -11.70 1.88 2.99
C TYR A 159 -11.49 3.11 2.08
N ARG A 160 -12.55 3.91 1.90
CA ARG A 160 -12.52 5.13 1.08
C ARG A 160 -11.78 6.31 1.73
N CYS A 161 -11.35 6.17 2.98
CA CYS A 161 -10.71 7.24 3.73
C CYS A 161 -9.18 7.20 3.61
N TYR A 162 -8.53 8.35 3.78
CA TYR A 162 -7.09 8.45 4.03
C TYR A 162 -6.79 9.73 4.81
N GLU A 163 -6.68 9.59 6.13
CA GLU A 163 -6.34 10.68 7.03
C GLU A 163 -5.19 10.22 7.95
N PRO A 164 -3.94 10.23 7.45
CA PRO A 164 -2.81 9.71 8.21
C PRO A 164 -2.55 10.58 9.44
N ARG A 165 -2.23 9.92 10.56
CA ARG A 165 -1.93 10.56 11.84
C ARG A 165 -0.59 10.10 12.42
N ASN A 166 0.09 9.20 11.72
CA ASN A 166 1.33 8.56 12.14
C ASN A 166 2.25 8.34 10.96
N ALA A 167 3.56 8.28 11.21
CA ALA A 167 4.53 7.87 10.19
C ALA A 167 5.78 7.23 10.79
N ILE A 168 6.44 6.43 9.97
CA ILE A 168 7.84 6.01 10.16
C ILE A 168 8.69 6.92 9.27
N VAL A 169 9.62 7.67 9.85
CA VAL A 169 10.45 8.66 9.17
C VAL A 169 11.91 8.24 9.26
N PHE A 170 12.61 8.27 8.12
CA PHE A 170 14.02 7.98 8.00
C PHE A 170 14.75 9.29 7.78
N LEU A 171 15.67 9.63 8.69
CA LEU A 171 16.44 10.87 8.63
C LEU A 171 17.81 10.61 8.01
N ASP A 172 18.29 11.57 7.23
CA ASP A 172 19.68 11.61 6.77
C ASP A 172 20.63 12.06 7.89
N GLU A 173 21.91 12.17 7.54
CA GLU A 173 22.96 12.60 8.48
C GLU A 173 22.75 14.03 8.99
N ASN A 174 22.16 14.90 8.15
CA ASN A 174 21.83 16.30 8.45
C ASN A 174 20.53 16.46 9.25
N GLY A 175 19.82 15.36 9.51
CA GLY A 175 18.52 15.37 10.18
C GLY A 175 17.36 15.83 9.29
N LEU A 176 17.53 15.80 7.97
CA LEU A 176 16.47 16.03 6.99
C LEU A 176 15.72 14.73 6.71
N ILE A 177 14.46 14.83 6.31
CA ILE A 177 13.65 13.68 5.91
C ILE A 177 14.24 13.09 4.64
N ALA A 178 14.71 11.85 4.72
CA ALA A 178 15.21 11.13 3.56
C ALA A 178 14.13 10.27 2.91
N GLU A 179 13.39 9.52 3.73
CA GLU A 179 12.25 8.70 3.31
C GLU A 179 11.22 8.64 4.45
N TYR A 180 9.99 8.25 4.14
CA TYR A 180 8.93 8.08 5.10
C TYR A 180 7.88 7.07 4.63
N ILE A 181 7.14 6.55 5.61
CA ILE A 181 5.95 5.73 5.44
C ILE A 181 4.87 6.40 6.27
N GLU A 182 3.93 7.08 5.62
CA GLU A 182 2.72 7.58 6.26
C GLU A 182 1.77 6.42 6.53
N ILE A 183 1.11 6.45 7.69
CA ILE A 183 0.22 5.38 8.12
C ILE A 183 -1.08 6.00 8.64
N CYS A 184 -2.19 5.51 8.09
CA CYS A 184 -3.52 5.72 8.63
C CYS A 184 -4.02 4.39 9.21
N PHE A 185 -3.90 4.25 10.54
CA PHE A 185 -4.34 3.04 11.24
C PHE A 185 -5.85 2.83 11.24
N GLU A 186 -6.64 3.87 10.99
CA GLU A 186 -8.11 3.78 10.90
C GLU A 186 -8.54 3.27 9.52
N CYS A 187 -7.91 3.78 8.46
CA CYS A 187 -8.24 3.40 7.09
C CYS A 187 -7.50 2.15 6.61
N HIS A 188 -6.62 1.57 7.44
CA HIS A 188 -5.73 0.47 7.03
C HIS A 188 -4.98 0.79 5.73
N ARG A 189 -4.45 2.02 5.65
CA ARG A 189 -3.77 2.54 4.47
C ARG A 189 -2.43 3.17 4.83
N ARG A 190 -1.57 3.25 3.84
CA ARG A 190 -0.22 3.82 3.93
C ARG A 190 0.16 4.52 2.62
N LYS A 191 1.16 5.39 2.73
CA LYS A 191 1.84 5.99 1.58
C LYS A 191 3.33 6.01 1.83
N GLU A 192 4.08 5.48 0.87
CA GLU A 192 5.53 5.49 0.88
C GLU A 192 6.04 6.71 0.11
N SER A 193 7.14 7.30 0.58
CA SER A 193 7.85 8.35 -0.16
C SER A 193 8.64 7.82 -1.38
N SER A 194 8.73 6.50 -1.55
CA SER A 194 9.45 5.84 -2.63
C SER A 194 8.95 4.41 -2.87
N GLU A 195 8.78 4.02 -4.14
CA GLU A 195 8.37 2.68 -4.56
C GLU A 195 9.38 1.56 -4.18
N LYS A 196 10.61 1.96 -3.84
CA LYS A 196 11.67 1.08 -3.34
C LYS A 196 11.37 0.56 -1.95
N ILE A 197 10.56 1.27 -1.17
CA ILE A 197 10.17 0.84 0.17
C ILE A 197 9.25 -0.36 0.05
N LYS A 198 9.69 -1.49 0.61
CA LYS A 198 8.88 -2.69 0.74
C LYS A 198 8.51 -2.87 2.21
N MET A 199 7.25 -3.14 2.48
CA MET A 199 6.72 -3.40 3.83
C MET A 199 6.40 -4.88 4.07
N GLY A 200 7.01 -5.78 3.29
CA GLY A 200 6.68 -7.21 3.33
C GLY A 200 5.24 -7.49 2.89
N GLU A 201 4.70 -8.63 3.32
CA GLU A 201 3.32 -9.04 3.02
C GLU A 201 2.34 -8.38 3.99
N PHE A 202 1.24 -7.81 3.48
CA PHE A 202 0.27 -7.08 4.32
C PHE A 202 -0.96 -7.91 4.68
N CYS A 203 -0.87 -8.70 5.74
CA CYS A 203 -2.01 -9.44 6.31
C CYS A 203 -2.94 -8.55 7.15
N ASP A 204 -4.17 -9.01 7.40
CA ASP A 204 -5.25 -8.18 7.98
C ASP A 204 -4.88 -7.53 9.32
N ASP A 205 -4.12 -8.25 10.16
CA ASP A 205 -3.73 -7.78 11.49
C ASP A 205 -2.42 -6.97 11.50
N LYS A 206 -1.81 -6.71 10.34
CA LYS A 206 -0.49 -6.07 10.31
C LYS A 206 -0.53 -4.62 10.77
N TYR A 207 -1.57 -3.88 10.39
CA TYR A 207 -1.81 -2.54 10.93
C TYR A 207 -1.98 -2.57 12.45
N ASP A 208 -2.65 -3.60 12.99
CA ASP A 208 -2.80 -3.80 14.43
C ASP A 208 -1.46 -4.03 15.15
N LEU A 209 -0.57 -4.84 14.56
CA LEU A 209 0.78 -5.08 15.09
C LEU A 209 1.62 -3.81 15.09
N ILE A 210 1.65 -3.08 13.96
CA ILE A 210 2.39 -1.82 13.84
C ILE A 210 1.81 -0.79 14.83
N ARG A 211 0.49 -0.68 14.94
CA ARG A 211 -0.17 0.24 15.89
C ARG A 211 0.17 -0.06 17.34
N LYS A 212 0.16 -1.34 17.73
CA LYS A 212 0.57 -1.79 19.07
C LYS A 212 2.04 -1.42 19.34
N TYR A 213 2.90 -1.58 18.34
CA TYR A 213 4.31 -1.20 18.44
C TYR A 213 4.48 0.31 18.64
N PHE A 214 3.81 1.16 17.86
CA PHE A 214 3.80 2.62 18.07
C PHE A 214 3.42 2.98 19.52
N ARG A 215 2.35 2.40 20.05
CA ARG A 215 1.92 2.59 21.44
C ARG A 215 2.97 2.16 22.46
N ALA A 216 3.57 0.99 22.25
CA ALA A 216 4.61 0.46 23.15
C ALA A 216 5.87 1.34 23.17
N THR A 217 6.17 2.05 22.08
CA THR A 217 7.27 3.02 21.99
C THR A 217 6.91 4.43 22.49
N GLY A 218 5.68 4.65 22.96
CA GLY A 218 5.23 5.91 23.54
C GLY A 218 4.47 6.83 22.58
N ILE A 219 4.17 6.40 21.35
CA ILE A 219 3.35 7.16 20.39
C ILE A 219 1.88 6.75 20.57
N LYS A 220 1.06 7.61 21.18
CA LYS A 220 -0.35 7.31 21.51
C LYS A 220 -1.33 7.98 20.55
N TYR A 221 -1.05 9.18 20.09
CA TYR A 221 -1.91 9.90 19.17
C TYR A 221 -2.03 9.17 17.83
N GLY A 222 -3.24 9.08 17.28
CA GLY A 222 -3.54 8.35 16.06
C GLY A 222 -3.57 6.81 16.19
N THR A 223 -3.36 6.25 17.39
CA THR A 223 -3.26 4.80 17.62
C THR A 223 -4.40 4.18 18.45
N ALA A 224 -5.39 4.98 18.85
CA ALA A 224 -6.58 4.48 19.53
C ALA A 224 -7.49 3.75 18.52
N LYS A 225 -8.04 2.59 18.90
CA LYS A 225 -9.17 2.02 18.17
C LYS A 225 -10.38 2.92 18.47
N ARG A 226 -11.04 3.46 17.44
CA ARG A 226 -12.37 4.01 17.60
C ARG A 226 -13.30 2.80 17.80
N THR A 227 -13.83 2.67 19.01
CA THR A 227 -14.87 1.69 19.37
C THR A 227 -16.21 2.11 18.80
#